data_AF-A0AAV1JU54-F1
#
_entry.id   AF-A0AAV1JU54-F1
#
_cell.length_a   1.000
_cell.length_b   1.000
_cell.length_c   1.000
_cell.angle_alpha   90.00
_cell.angle_beta   90.00
_cell.angle_gamma   90.00
#
_symmetry.space_group_name_H-M   'P 1'
#
loop_
_entity.id
_entity.type
_entity.pdbx_description
1 polymer ?
#
loop_
_entity_poly.entity_id
_entity_poly.type
_entity_poly.pdbx_seq_one_letter_code
_entity_poly.pdbx_strand_id
1 'polypeptide(L)'
;MRHFEEGSHSVYAMFLNNKGRVLFDTLIHKWDDEHSFMLECDSKIISSLEKHLKVFKLRRKVSIEDVNKNYKLWAFITPSDTVFDENVNPKNEVNMFKDPRLNDLGYRLISAPSLSEIHIASTLGKDVTIDSEDGYKYLRYKLGVSEGSEDLPPGTSFPLEVNCDYLHGSLLNQIGGLLKRLKKLQRMNRTVQMHHSKDLNLCDRNGY
;
A
#
# COMPACT_ATOMS: atom_id res chain seq x y z
N MET A 1 15.18 -2.81 -10.09
CA MET A 1 14.05 -1.87 -10.08
C MET A 1 13.60 -1.59 -11.51
N ARG A 2 13.01 -2.58 -12.19
CA ARG A 2 12.38 -2.41 -13.52
C ARG A 2 10.85 -2.46 -13.46
N HIS A 3 10.24 -2.71 -12.30
CA HIS A 3 8.80 -2.85 -12.14
C HIS A 3 7.97 -1.68 -12.72
N PHE A 4 8.40 -0.42 -12.53
CA PHE A 4 7.73 0.74 -13.13
C PHE A 4 8.03 0.91 -14.64
N GLU A 5 9.16 0.39 -15.14
CA GLU A 5 9.47 0.36 -16.58
C GLU A 5 8.70 -0.76 -17.29
N GLU A 6 8.30 -1.80 -16.55
CA GLU A 6 7.48 -2.93 -16.98
C GLU A 6 5.96 -2.64 -16.89
N GLY A 7 5.58 -1.39 -16.59
CA GLY A 7 4.19 -0.94 -16.56
C GLY A 7 3.46 -1.12 -15.21
N SER A 8 4.16 -1.53 -14.14
CA SER A 8 3.53 -1.66 -12.83
C SER A 8 3.25 -0.27 -12.22
N HIS A 9 2.01 -0.03 -11.76
CA HIS A 9 1.60 1.24 -11.15
C HIS A 9 1.83 1.31 -9.63
N SER A 10 2.13 0.18 -8.98
CA SER A 10 2.44 0.07 -7.56
C SER A 10 3.54 -0.98 -7.31
N VAL A 11 4.35 -0.77 -6.27
CA VAL A 11 5.46 -1.66 -5.89
C VAL A 11 5.58 -1.73 -4.37
N TYR A 12 5.82 -2.94 -3.84
CA TYR A 12 6.22 -3.12 -2.44
C TYR A 12 7.72 -2.91 -2.26
N ALA A 13 8.12 -2.17 -1.23
CA ALA A 13 9.51 -1.87 -0.97
C ALA A 13 9.83 -1.81 0.53
N MET A 14 11.03 -2.22 0.88
CA MET A 14 11.57 -2.13 2.24
C MET A 14 12.80 -1.23 2.28
N PHE A 15 12.80 -0.27 3.19
CA PHE A 15 13.97 0.53 3.51
C PHE A 15 14.81 -0.18 4.56
N LEU A 16 16.11 -0.33 4.30
CA LEU A 16 17.01 -1.05 5.19
C LEU A 16 17.99 -0.10 5.89
N ASN A 17 18.47 -0.53 7.06
CA ASN A 17 19.63 0.10 7.68
C ASN A 17 20.95 -0.41 7.05
N ASN A 18 22.08 0.16 7.48
CA ASN A 18 23.41 -0.25 7.01
C ASN A 18 23.81 -1.68 7.40
N LYS A 19 23.07 -2.34 8.30
CA LYS A 19 23.24 -3.75 8.66
C LYS A 19 22.31 -4.69 7.87
N GLY A 20 21.54 -4.15 6.91
CA GLY A 20 20.62 -4.93 6.10
C GLY A 20 19.30 -5.29 6.78
N ARG A 21 18.96 -4.68 7.93
CA ARG A 21 17.71 -4.91 8.64
C ARG A 21 16.62 -3.94 8.21
N VAL A 22 15.38 -4.42 8.19
CA VAL A 22 14.19 -3.65 7.77
C VAL A 22 13.95 -2.51 8.76
N LEU A 23 13.87 -1.28 8.25
CA LEU A 23 13.45 -0.10 9.00
C LEU A 23 11.99 0.22 8.74
N PHE A 24 11.58 0.22 7.47
CA PHE A 24 10.26 0.63 7.02
C PHE A 24 9.80 -0.27 5.89
N ASP A 25 8.62 -0.85 6.00
CA ASP A 25 7.87 -1.41 4.89
C ASP A 25 6.99 -0.34 4.26
N THR A 26 6.93 -0.30 2.92
CA THR A 26 6.20 0.72 2.19
C THR A 26 5.61 0.18 0.90
N LEU A 27 4.41 0.67 0.56
CA LEU A 27 3.87 0.55 -0.79
C LEU A 27 4.10 1.87 -1.52
N ILE A 28 4.60 1.78 -2.75
CA ILE A 28 4.95 2.93 -3.57
C ILE A 28 4.07 2.94 -4.80
N HIS A 29 3.25 3.97 -4.96
CA HIS A 29 2.32 4.13 -6.08
C HIS A 29 2.79 5.26 -7.00
N LYS A 30 2.71 5.05 -8.31
CA LYS A 30 2.86 6.15 -9.29
C LYS A 30 1.67 7.08 -9.14
N TRP A 31 1.91 8.38 -9.06
CA TRP A 31 0.90 9.36 -8.66
C TRP A 31 0.90 10.59 -9.57
N ASP A 32 -0.24 10.89 -10.20
CA ASP A 32 -0.45 12.07 -11.06
C ASP A 32 0.44 12.11 -12.33
N ASP A 33 1.74 12.37 -12.16
CA ASP A 33 2.73 12.48 -13.24
C ASP A 33 3.79 11.35 -13.22
N GLU A 34 4.66 11.30 -14.25
CA GLU A 34 5.69 10.25 -14.36
C GLU A 34 6.79 10.28 -13.31
N HIS A 35 6.91 11.36 -12.55
CA HIS A 35 7.96 11.62 -11.58
C HIS A 35 7.44 11.91 -10.16
N SER A 36 6.16 11.66 -9.93
CA SER A 36 5.45 11.89 -8.68
C SER A 36 4.98 10.54 -8.13
N PHE A 37 5.25 10.33 -6.85
CA PHE A 37 5.01 9.03 -6.20
C PHE A 37 4.39 9.23 -4.83
N MET A 38 3.48 8.34 -4.49
CA MET A 38 2.84 8.24 -3.18
C MET A 38 3.45 7.06 -2.41
N LEU A 39 3.89 7.29 -1.17
CA LEU A 39 4.27 6.22 -0.25
C LEU A 39 3.20 6.01 0.80
N GLU A 40 2.69 4.80 0.86
CA GLU A 40 1.95 4.27 1.99
C GLU A 40 2.93 3.67 3.01
N CYS A 41 2.75 4.05 4.28
CA CYS A 41 3.52 3.51 5.40
C CYS A 41 2.69 3.53 6.69
N ASP A 42 3.14 2.82 7.72
CA ASP A 42 2.51 2.87 9.04
C ASP A 42 2.58 4.30 9.64
N SER A 43 1.47 4.76 10.21
CA SER A 43 1.34 6.08 10.83
C SER A 43 2.36 6.34 11.94
N LYS A 44 2.78 5.29 12.65
CA LYS A 44 3.77 5.39 13.73
C LYS A 44 5.17 5.74 13.21
N ILE A 45 5.48 5.42 11.95
CA ILE A 45 6.83 5.59 11.38
C ILE A 45 6.95 6.79 10.44
N ILE A 46 5.86 7.52 10.18
CA ILE A 46 5.87 8.59 9.17
C ILE A 46 6.95 9.66 9.44
N SER A 47 7.08 10.14 10.68
CA SER A 47 8.09 11.15 11.02
C SER A 47 9.52 10.63 10.84
N SER A 48 9.76 9.35 11.14
CA SER A 48 11.08 8.71 11.02
C SER A 48 11.47 8.49 9.56
N LEU A 49 10.54 7.98 8.76
CA LEU A 49 10.76 7.81 7.32
C LEU A 49 10.92 9.17 6.62
N GLU A 50 10.30 10.26 7.10
CA GLU A 50 10.53 11.61 6.53
C GLU A 50 11.97 12.06 6.71
N LYS A 51 12.47 11.94 7.94
CA LYS A 51 13.84 12.31 8.30
C LYS A 51 14.82 11.46 7.51
N HIS A 52 14.55 10.16 7.41
CA HIS A 52 15.33 9.25 6.59
C HIS A 52 15.38 9.72 5.13
N LEU A 53 14.22 9.98 4.51
CA LEU A 53 14.14 10.48 3.13
C LEU A 53 14.89 11.81 2.92
N LYS A 54 14.76 12.75 3.85
CA LYS A 54 15.44 14.07 3.82
C LYS A 54 16.95 13.94 3.91
N VAL A 55 17.47 13.07 4.77
CA VAL A 55 18.93 12.84 4.93
C VAL A 55 19.54 12.32 3.63
N PHE A 56 18.88 11.38 2.96
CA PHE A 56 19.40 10.75 1.74
C PHE A 56 19.03 11.48 0.43
N LYS A 57 18.33 12.63 0.51
CA LYS A 57 17.94 13.45 -0.64
C LYS A 57 19.15 14.06 -1.38
N LEU A 58 20.38 14.04 -0.83
CA LEU A 58 21.66 14.36 -1.50
C LEU A 58 21.57 15.42 -2.63
N ARG A 59 21.24 16.68 -2.29
CA ARG A 59 21.12 17.83 -3.21
C ARG A 59 20.11 17.66 -4.37
N ARG A 60 19.34 16.57 -4.42
CA ARG A 60 18.33 16.34 -5.44
C ARG A 60 17.14 17.27 -5.23
N LYS A 61 16.57 17.78 -6.34
CA LYS A 61 15.36 18.61 -6.33
C LYS A 61 14.10 17.74 -6.21
N VAL A 62 13.88 17.17 -5.03
CA VAL A 62 12.70 16.32 -4.75
C VAL A 62 11.85 16.91 -3.63
N SER A 63 10.60 17.30 -3.86
CA SER A 63 9.72 17.70 -2.75
C SER A 63 9.28 16.46 -1.97
N ILE A 64 9.25 16.55 -0.63
CA ILE A 64 8.78 15.49 0.25
C ILE A 64 7.72 16.11 1.17
N GLU A 65 6.48 15.65 1.05
CA GLU A 65 5.32 16.20 1.73
C GLU A 65 4.51 15.09 2.41
N ASP A 66 4.04 15.37 3.63
CA ASP A 66 3.00 14.57 4.29
C ASP A 66 1.63 15.05 3.80
N VAL A 67 0.87 14.15 3.17
CA VAL A 67 -0.44 14.45 2.57
C VAL A 67 -1.58 13.69 3.24
N ASN A 68 -1.37 13.18 4.45
CA ASN A 68 -2.40 12.48 5.23
C ASN A 68 -3.70 13.25 5.41
N LYS A 69 -3.64 14.57 5.45
CA LYS A 69 -4.82 15.42 5.59
C LYS A 69 -5.61 15.57 4.28
N ASN A 70 -4.99 15.23 3.15
CA ASN A 70 -5.53 15.45 1.82
C ASN A 70 -6.12 14.20 1.21
N TYR A 71 -5.88 13.03 1.81
CA TYR A 71 -6.25 11.74 1.24
C TYR A 71 -6.55 10.71 2.34
N LYS A 72 -7.38 9.73 1.99
CA LYS A 72 -7.65 8.53 2.78
C LYS A 72 -7.29 7.30 1.97
N LEU A 73 -6.78 6.29 2.66
CA LEU A 73 -6.37 5.02 2.07
C LEU A 73 -7.39 3.94 2.43
N TRP A 74 -7.66 3.04 1.48
CA TRP A 74 -8.56 1.90 1.68
C TRP A 74 -7.95 0.60 1.17
N ALA A 75 -8.25 -0.50 1.86
CA ALA A 75 -7.95 -1.85 1.41
C ALA A 75 -9.27 -2.42 0.93
N PHE A 76 -9.31 -2.73 -0.35
CA PHE A 76 -10.47 -3.33 -0.98
C PHE A 76 -10.19 -4.80 -1.24
N ILE A 77 -10.73 -5.63 -0.36
CA ILE A 77 -10.53 -7.08 -0.41
C ILE A 77 -11.53 -7.68 -1.39
N THR A 78 -10.99 -8.47 -2.31
CA THR A 78 -11.73 -9.14 -3.37
C THR A 78 -11.08 -10.48 -3.68
N PRO A 79 -11.85 -11.48 -4.16
CA PRO A 79 -11.27 -12.74 -4.64
C PRO A 79 -10.23 -12.49 -5.73
N SER A 80 -9.17 -13.30 -5.74
CA SER A 80 -8.03 -13.16 -6.68
C SER A 80 -8.40 -13.12 -8.16
N ASP A 81 -9.54 -13.72 -8.54
CA ASP A 81 -10.02 -13.77 -9.92
C ASP A 81 -10.82 -12.52 -10.34
N THR A 82 -11.08 -11.61 -9.39
CA THR A 82 -11.85 -10.41 -9.67
C THR A 82 -10.97 -9.38 -10.36
N VAL A 83 -11.13 -9.25 -11.67
CA VAL A 83 -10.48 -8.19 -12.44
C VAL A 83 -11.38 -6.96 -12.41
N PHE A 84 -10.99 -5.96 -11.62
CA PHE A 84 -11.52 -4.61 -11.80
C PHE A 84 -10.83 -3.97 -13.01
N ASP A 85 -11.61 -3.64 -14.03
CA ASP A 85 -11.13 -2.85 -15.14
C ASP A 85 -10.72 -1.46 -14.60
N GLU A 86 -9.46 -1.08 -14.83
CA GLU A 86 -8.91 0.21 -14.39
C GLU A 86 -9.66 1.41 -15.00
N ASN A 87 -10.44 1.17 -16.07
CA ASN A 87 -11.36 2.14 -16.68
C ASN A 87 -12.71 2.26 -15.95
N VAL A 88 -13.02 1.36 -15.00
CA VAL A 88 -14.19 1.45 -14.10
C VAL A 88 -13.83 2.37 -12.93
N ASN A 89 -13.41 3.58 -13.26
CA ASN A 89 -13.34 4.67 -12.32
C ASN A 89 -14.45 5.66 -12.69
N PRO A 90 -15.70 5.44 -12.24
CA PRO A 90 -16.75 6.38 -12.56
C PRO A 90 -16.40 7.70 -11.87
N LYS A 91 -15.88 8.66 -12.65
CA LYS A 91 -15.56 10.06 -12.31
C LYS A 91 -14.17 10.40 -11.74
N ASN A 92 -13.16 9.52 -11.79
CA ASN A 92 -11.81 9.81 -11.26
C ASN A 92 -11.78 10.24 -9.77
N GLU A 93 -12.76 9.83 -8.97
CA GLU A 93 -12.89 10.24 -7.57
C GLU A 93 -11.96 9.44 -6.63
N VAL A 94 -11.54 8.25 -7.06
CA VAL A 94 -10.70 7.33 -6.30
C VAL A 94 -9.59 6.78 -7.19
N ASN A 95 -8.35 6.75 -6.72
CA ASN A 95 -7.26 6.07 -7.41
C ASN A 95 -7.15 4.63 -6.90
N MET A 96 -7.10 3.66 -7.79
CA MET A 96 -7.08 2.25 -7.46
C MET A 96 -5.78 1.60 -7.94
N PHE A 97 -5.15 0.81 -7.09
CA PHE A 97 -3.91 0.10 -7.38
C PHE A 97 -4.07 -1.34 -6.94
N LYS A 98 -3.69 -2.30 -7.76
CA LYS A 98 -3.59 -3.69 -7.30
C LYS A 98 -2.54 -3.80 -6.19
N ASP A 99 -2.81 -4.57 -5.14
CA ASP A 99 -1.81 -4.78 -4.08
C ASP A 99 -0.59 -5.52 -4.68
N PRO A 100 0.61 -4.93 -4.65
CA PRO A 100 1.77 -5.51 -5.32
C PRO A 100 2.38 -6.70 -4.56
N ARG A 101 1.90 -7.02 -3.34
CA ARG A 101 2.45 -8.11 -2.53
C ARG A 101 1.83 -9.46 -2.88
N LEU A 102 0.50 -9.53 -2.92
CA LEU A 102 -0.28 -10.73 -3.24
C LEU A 102 -1.60 -10.33 -3.89
N ASN A 103 -2.03 -11.12 -4.88
CA ASN A 103 -3.34 -10.93 -5.53
C ASN A 103 -4.50 -11.08 -4.54
N ASP A 104 -4.38 -11.99 -3.56
CA ASP A 104 -5.40 -12.27 -2.55
C ASP A 104 -5.65 -11.10 -1.57
N LEU A 105 -4.77 -10.09 -1.56
CA LEU A 105 -4.97 -8.87 -0.77
C LEU A 105 -5.85 -7.83 -1.49
N GLY A 106 -6.18 -8.08 -2.76
CA GLY A 106 -7.05 -7.24 -3.56
C GLY A 106 -6.39 -5.93 -4.01
N TYR A 107 -7.02 -4.81 -3.69
CA TYR A 107 -6.67 -3.49 -4.21
C TYR A 107 -6.46 -2.47 -3.08
N ARG A 108 -5.62 -1.47 -3.36
CA ARG A 108 -5.41 -0.27 -2.56
C ARG A 108 -6.09 0.92 -3.21
N LEU A 109 -6.94 1.61 -2.46
CA LEU A 109 -7.69 2.76 -2.93
C LEU A 109 -7.23 4.03 -2.24
N ILE A 110 -7.11 5.11 -2.99
CA ILE A 110 -6.75 6.44 -2.46
C ILE A 110 -7.86 7.41 -2.85
N SER A 111 -8.54 7.97 -1.85
CA SER A 111 -9.69 8.86 -2.03
C SER A 111 -9.49 10.21 -1.36
N ALA A 112 -10.28 11.21 -1.74
CA ALA A 112 -10.38 12.44 -0.96
C ALA A 112 -11.02 12.18 0.42
N PRO A 113 -10.62 12.89 1.50
CA PRO A 113 -11.18 12.74 2.84
C PRO A 113 -12.67 13.07 2.95
N SER A 114 -13.16 13.92 2.03
CA SER A 114 -14.56 14.35 1.93
C SER A 114 -15.49 13.29 1.37
N LEU A 115 -14.97 12.24 0.73
CA LEU A 115 -15.78 11.14 0.22
C LEU A 115 -16.21 10.23 1.37
N SER A 116 -17.51 9.92 1.41
CA SER A 116 -18.06 9.01 2.41
C SER A 116 -17.76 7.55 2.05
N GLU A 117 -17.62 6.72 3.07
CA GLU A 117 -17.30 5.30 2.91
C GLU A 117 -18.39 4.58 2.11
N ILE A 118 -19.65 4.94 2.36
CA ILE A 118 -20.82 4.41 1.65
C ILE A 118 -20.76 4.78 0.16
N HIS A 119 -20.34 6.01 -0.16
CA HIS A 119 -20.18 6.45 -1.55
C HIS A 119 -19.10 5.66 -2.27
N ILE A 120 -17.95 5.45 -1.62
CA ILE A 120 -16.86 4.63 -2.18
C ILE A 120 -17.32 3.19 -2.38
N ALA A 121 -17.97 2.57 -1.38
CA ALA A 121 -18.49 1.20 -1.49
C ALA A 121 -19.48 1.06 -2.66
N SER A 122 -20.47 1.96 -2.76
CA SER A 122 -21.43 1.97 -3.87
C SER A 122 -20.82 2.22 -5.25
N THR A 123 -19.71 2.95 -5.30
CA THR A 123 -18.92 3.18 -6.52
C THR A 123 -18.21 1.90 -6.98
N LEU A 124 -17.69 1.12 -6.04
CA LEU A 124 -17.00 -0.15 -6.32
C LEU A 124 -17.98 -1.26 -6.71
N GLY A 125 -19.17 -1.30 -6.12
CA GLY A 125 -20.21 -2.26 -6.49
C GLY A 125 -21.32 -2.38 -5.47
N LYS A 126 -22.45 -2.95 -5.89
CA LYS A 126 -23.63 -3.18 -5.02
C LYS A 126 -23.37 -4.19 -3.91
N ASP A 127 -22.41 -5.07 -4.12
CA ASP A 127 -22.02 -6.12 -3.19
C ASP A 127 -20.82 -5.68 -2.36
N VAL A 128 -20.54 -4.39 -2.15
CA VAL A 128 -19.41 -3.97 -1.30
C VAL A 128 -19.93 -3.55 0.08
N THR A 129 -19.39 -4.21 1.10
CA THR A 129 -19.64 -3.94 2.52
C THR A 129 -18.42 -3.29 3.15
N ILE A 130 -18.65 -2.37 4.07
CA ILE A 130 -17.60 -1.78 4.89
C ILE A 130 -17.43 -2.69 6.11
N ASP A 131 -16.18 -3.06 6.41
CA ASP A 131 -15.85 -3.92 7.56
C ASP A 131 -14.94 -3.16 8.54
N SER A 132 -14.82 -3.70 9.75
CA SER A 132 -13.89 -3.28 10.78
C SER A 132 -12.43 -3.51 10.36
N GLU A 133 -11.50 -2.75 10.97
CA GLU A 133 -10.07 -2.83 10.65
C GLU A 133 -9.45 -4.23 10.91
N ASP A 134 -10.11 -5.04 11.74
CA ASP A 134 -9.65 -6.37 12.11
C ASP A 134 -9.76 -7.38 10.96
N GLY A 135 -10.67 -7.17 10.00
CA GLY A 135 -10.90 -8.08 8.88
C GLY A 135 -9.67 -8.23 7.97
N TYR A 136 -9.09 -7.12 7.55
CA TYR A 136 -7.85 -7.12 6.75
C TYR A 136 -6.63 -7.54 7.57
N LYS A 137 -6.56 -7.18 8.87
CA LYS A 137 -5.47 -7.64 9.74
C LYS A 137 -5.50 -9.18 9.83
N TYR A 138 -6.69 -9.76 10.01
CA TYR A 138 -6.88 -11.20 10.00
C TYR A 138 -6.51 -11.82 8.65
N LEU A 139 -6.96 -11.25 7.53
CA LEU A 139 -6.60 -11.74 6.19
C LEU A 139 -5.08 -11.77 5.98
N ARG A 140 -4.39 -10.68 6.34
CA ARG A 140 -2.93 -10.59 6.26
C ARG A 140 -2.25 -11.68 7.08
N TYR A 141 -2.72 -11.93 8.31
CA TYR A 141 -2.18 -13.01 9.14
C TYR A 141 -2.44 -14.39 8.57
N LYS A 142 -3.63 -14.63 8.01
CA LYS A 142 -3.95 -15.87 7.31
C LYS A 142 -3.03 -16.12 6.10
N LEU A 143 -2.67 -15.06 5.37
CA LEU A 143 -1.78 -15.11 4.21
C LEU A 143 -0.29 -15.02 4.57
N GLY A 144 0.07 -14.83 5.85
CA GLY A 144 1.45 -14.68 6.28
C GLY A 144 2.11 -13.38 5.82
N VAL A 145 1.33 -12.31 5.62
CA VAL A 145 1.81 -10.99 5.16
C VAL A 145 1.96 -10.02 6.34
N SER A 146 3.20 -9.76 6.73
CA SER A 146 3.52 -8.75 7.73
C SER A 146 3.32 -7.33 7.19
N GLU A 147 2.80 -6.43 8.02
CA GLU A 147 2.67 -5.02 7.65
C GLU A 147 2.82 -4.09 8.88
N GLY A 148 3.58 -3.02 8.72
CA GLY A 148 3.74 -1.97 9.71
C GLY A 148 4.61 -2.35 10.90
N SER A 149 4.78 -1.38 11.81
CA SER A 149 5.78 -1.43 12.89
C SER A 149 5.46 -2.42 14.02
N GLU A 150 4.23 -2.90 14.11
CA GLU A 150 3.82 -3.94 15.06
C GLU A 150 4.32 -5.32 14.59
N ASP A 151 4.09 -5.65 13.33
CA ASP A 151 4.55 -6.91 12.72
C ASP A 151 6.06 -6.86 12.39
N LEU A 152 6.56 -5.67 12.03
CA LEU A 152 7.94 -5.40 11.60
C LEU A 152 8.59 -4.28 12.43
N PRO A 153 8.99 -4.55 13.68
CA PRO A 153 9.69 -3.55 14.48
C PRO A 153 10.97 -3.03 13.79
N PRO A 154 11.20 -1.71 13.70
CA PRO A 154 12.34 -1.18 12.96
C PRO A 154 13.69 -1.69 13.48
N GLY A 155 14.49 -2.27 12.59
CA GLY A 155 15.84 -2.73 12.86
C GLY A 155 15.94 -4.11 13.50
N THR A 156 14.86 -4.89 13.55
CA THR A 156 14.88 -6.26 14.09
C THR A 156 15.12 -7.30 13.01
N SER A 157 14.23 -7.37 12.02
CA SER A 157 14.16 -8.48 11.06
C SER A 157 14.98 -8.21 9.79
N PHE A 158 15.45 -9.29 9.15
CA PHE A 158 15.99 -9.26 7.80
C PHE A 158 14.86 -9.41 6.76
N PRO A 159 15.01 -8.85 5.54
CA PRO A 159 13.96 -8.92 4.52
C PRO A 159 13.54 -10.35 4.14
N LEU A 160 14.48 -11.30 4.13
CA LEU A 160 14.19 -12.71 3.83
C LEU A 160 13.41 -13.42 4.94
N GLU A 161 13.53 -12.96 6.20
CA GLU A 161 12.76 -13.51 7.31
C GLU A 161 11.28 -13.11 7.24
N VAL A 162 10.98 -12.07 6.47
CA VAL A 162 9.64 -11.47 6.33
C VAL A 162 9.11 -11.62 4.90
N ASN A 163 9.64 -12.63 4.18
CA ASN A 163 9.19 -13.02 2.84
C ASN A 163 9.23 -11.90 1.80
N CYS A 164 10.14 -10.93 1.94
CA CYS A 164 10.21 -9.78 1.03
C CYS A 164 10.36 -10.20 -0.43
N ASP A 165 11.14 -11.25 -0.70
CA ASP A 165 11.34 -11.86 -2.01
C ASP A 165 10.06 -12.50 -2.57
N TYR A 166 9.32 -13.23 -1.74
CA TYR A 166 8.03 -13.83 -2.12
C TYR A 166 6.94 -12.78 -2.34
N LEU A 167 6.97 -11.67 -1.61
CA LEU A 167 6.01 -10.56 -1.71
C LEU A 167 6.41 -9.52 -2.78
N HIS A 168 7.26 -9.92 -3.74
CA HIS A 168 7.73 -9.07 -4.84
C HIS A 168 8.37 -7.75 -4.38
N GLY A 169 8.95 -7.75 -3.19
CA GLY A 169 9.49 -6.58 -2.52
C GLY A 169 10.83 -6.13 -3.09
N SER A 170 10.95 -4.82 -3.30
CA SER A 170 12.21 -4.17 -3.68
C SER A 170 12.99 -3.71 -2.44
N LEU A 171 14.26 -4.11 -2.34
CA LEU A 171 15.16 -3.68 -1.26
C LEU A 171 15.78 -2.31 -1.57
N LEU A 172 15.57 -1.34 -0.67
CA LEU A 172 16.09 0.02 -0.77
C LEU A 172 17.15 0.26 0.31
N ASN A 173 18.39 -0.13 0.01
CA ASN A 173 19.55 0.10 0.89
C ASN A 173 19.98 1.57 0.92
N GLN A 174 19.75 2.26 -0.20
CA GLN A 174 19.86 3.71 -0.30
C GLN A 174 18.70 4.21 -1.16
N ILE A 175 18.03 5.23 -0.65
CA ILE A 175 16.98 5.98 -1.36
C ILE A 175 17.48 6.52 -2.72
N GLY A 176 18.79 6.55 -2.97
CA GLY A 176 19.38 6.93 -4.25
C GLY A 176 18.87 6.13 -5.46
N GLY A 177 18.40 4.88 -5.31
CA GLY A 177 17.75 4.14 -6.38
C GLY A 177 16.38 4.73 -6.75
N LEU A 178 15.56 4.99 -5.73
CA LEU A 178 14.23 5.59 -5.86
C LEU A 178 14.33 7.05 -6.33
N LEU A 179 15.05 7.92 -5.60
CA LEU A 179 15.17 9.36 -5.87
C LEU A 179 15.97 9.72 -7.13
N LYS A 180 16.67 8.79 -7.79
CA LYS A 180 17.40 9.10 -9.04
C LYS A 180 16.48 9.65 -10.13
N ARG A 181 15.19 9.34 -10.08
CA ARG A 181 14.21 9.65 -11.14
C ARG A 181 12.97 10.42 -10.66
N LEU A 182 12.91 10.79 -9.38
CA LEU A 182 11.74 11.46 -8.80
C LEU A 182 11.89 12.97 -8.79
N LYS A 183 10.76 13.66 -8.98
CA LYS A 183 10.62 15.11 -8.76
C LYS A 183 9.79 15.40 -7.49
N LYS A 184 8.87 14.51 -7.12
CA LYS A 184 7.98 14.69 -5.97
C LYS A 184 7.67 13.38 -5.24
N LEU A 185 7.52 13.48 -3.93
CA LEU A 185 7.22 12.38 -3.03
C LEU A 185 6.13 12.81 -2.04
N GLN A 186 5.00 12.12 -2.07
CA GLN A 186 3.87 12.34 -1.17
C GLN A 186 3.69 11.11 -0.27
N ARG A 187 3.18 11.31 0.94
CA ARG A 187 3.16 10.27 1.97
C ARG A 187 1.82 10.19 2.67
N MET A 188 1.35 8.95 2.89
CA MET A 188 0.08 8.64 3.53
C MET A 188 0.20 7.51 4.55
N ASN A 189 -0.77 7.49 5.45
CA ASN A 189 -0.96 6.57 6.56
C ASN A 189 -2.15 5.65 6.29
N ARG A 190 -2.25 4.65 7.17
CA ARG A 190 -3.15 3.50 7.15
C ARG A 190 -4.66 3.79 7.01
N THR A 191 -5.35 2.67 6.88
CA THR A 191 -6.35 2.35 5.87
C THR A 191 -7.69 2.03 6.52
N VAL A 192 -8.81 2.48 5.93
CA VAL A 192 -10.16 2.01 6.28
C VAL A 192 -10.59 0.92 5.30
N GLN A 193 -11.32 -0.10 5.74
CA GLN A 193 -11.44 -1.36 4.99
C GLN A 193 -12.79 -1.52 4.31
N MET A 194 -12.76 -2.08 3.10
CA MET A 194 -13.93 -2.40 2.30
C MET A 194 -13.79 -3.82 1.76
N HIS A 195 -14.86 -4.59 1.83
CA HIS A 195 -14.90 -6.00 1.46
C HIS A 195 -16.04 -6.24 0.47
N HIS A 196 -15.82 -7.07 -0.54
CA HIS A 196 -16.89 -7.50 -1.44
C HIS A 196 -17.71 -8.67 -0.82
N SER A 197 -18.98 -8.42 -0.52
CA SER A 197 -20.04 -9.27 0.05
C SER A 197 -20.16 -10.69 -0.54
N LYS A 198 -19.68 -10.93 -1.77
CA LYS A 198 -19.68 -12.31 -2.31
C LYS A 198 -18.85 -13.30 -1.48
N ASP A 199 -17.94 -12.83 -0.64
CA ASP A 199 -17.16 -13.67 0.28
C ASP A 199 -17.88 -14.02 1.60
N LEU A 200 -19.04 -13.41 1.89
CA LEU A 200 -19.83 -13.73 3.09
C LEU A 200 -20.67 -15.02 2.95
N ASN A 201 -20.68 -15.66 1.77
CA ASN A 201 -21.45 -16.88 1.51
C ASN A 201 -20.60 -18.17 1.47
N LEU A 202 -19.51 -18.23 2.24
CA LEU A 202 -18.81 -19.49 2.55
C LEU A 202 -18.54 -19.63 4.06
N CYS A 203 -19.53 -19.29 4.88
CA CYS A 203 -19.72 -19.98 6.15
C CYS A 203 -20.84 -21.00 5.91
N ASP A 204 -20.49 -22.12 5.26
CA ASP A 204 -21.35 -23.29 5.24
C ASP A 204 -21.44 -23.79 6.69
N ARG A 205 -22.48 -23.32 7.40
CA ARG A 205 -22.77 -23.65 8.80
C ARG A 205 -23.25 -25.09 8.97
N ASN A 206 -22.89 -26.02 8.09
CA ASN A 206 -23.10 -27.46 8.25
C ASN A 206 -22.01 -28.24 7.51
N GLY A 207 -20.92 -28.53 8.21
CA GLY A 207 -19.80 -29.29 7.65
C GLY A 207 -18.87 -29.91 8.69
N TYR A 208 -19.38 -30.25 9.87
CA TYR A 208 -18.91 -31.32 10.77
C TYR A 208 -20.09 -31.78 11.64
#